data_AF-A0A1Q5XKZ9-F1
#
_entry.id   AF-A0A1Q5XKZ9-F1
#
_cell.length_a   1.000
_cell.length_b   1.000
_cell.length_c   1.000
_cell.angle_alpha   90.00
_cell.angle_beta   90.00
_cell.angle_gamma   90.00
#
_symmetry.space_group_name_H-M   'P 1'
#
loop_
_entity.id
_entity.type
_entity.pdbx_description
1 polymer ?
#
loop_
_entity_poly.entity_id
_entity_poly.type
_entity_poly.pdbx_seq_one_letter_code
_entity_poly.pdbx_strand_id
1 'polypeptide(L)'
;MSAQAKQDFKTVQSYLEYIRQLMRCKMVEFICHICGYAGINQLPWGIDGKTPSFDVCACCGAEYGIDDLTKLGLLHYQAEWLSNGGKWFNQHEKPNKWDLIDQMRNISTIEKDYLPYYFTEKEEQGFYEDVRKMISLLSTKLHE
;
A
#
# COMPACT_ATOMS: atom_id res chain seq x y z
N MET A 1 -33.08 13.76 35.20
CA MET A 1 -31.77 14.36 34.87
C MET A 1 -31.96 15.83 34.56
N SER A 2 -31.18 16.71 35.18
CA SER A 2 -31.26 18.16 34.99
C SER A 2 -30.81 18.58 33.58
N ALA A 3 -31.26 19.74 33.11
CA ALA A 3 -30.84 20.29 31.82
C ALA A 3 -29.31 20.49 31.76
N GLN A 4 -28.70 20.85 32.88
CA GLN A 4 -27.25 20.98 33.03
C GLN A 4 -26.52 19.65 32.79
N ALA A 5 -26.98 18.56 33.43
CA ALA A 5 -26.36 17.25 33.25
C ALA A 5 -26.46 16.73 31.81
N LYS A 6 -27.50 17.11 31.06
CA LYS A 6 -27.63 16.78 29.64
C LYS A 6 -26.67 17.60 28.76
N GLN A 7 -26.42 18.86 29.13
CA GLN A 7 -25.49 19.73 28.43
C GLN A 7 -24.05 19.27 28.66
N ASP A 8 -23.70 18.91 29.89
CA ASP A 8 -22.37 18.41 30.25
C ASP A 8 -22.04 17.11 29.52
N PHE A 9 -23.00 16.19 29.41
CA PHE A 9 -22.85 14.94 28.65
C PHE A 9 -22.60 15.19 27.15
N LYS A 10 -23.31 16.14 26.54
CA LYS A 10 -23.10 16.50 25.13
C LYS A 10 -21.72 17.10 24.89
N THR A 11 -21.23 17.92 25.81
CA THR A 11 -19.88 18.51 25.74
C THR A 11 -18.80 17.44 25.81
N VAL A 12 -18.94 16.46 26.71
CA VAL A 12 -18.02 15.32 26.81
C VAL A 12 -18.03 14.47 25.53
N GLN A 13 -19.20 14.17 24.97
CA GLN A 13 -19.31 13.43 23.70
C GLN A 13 -18.63 14.17 22.55
N SER A 14 -18.85 15.49 22.43
CA SER A 14 -18.18 16.31 21.40
C SER A 14 -16.66 16.31 21.57
N TYR A 15 -16.16 16.33 22.81
CA TYR A 15 -14.73 16.32 23.10
C TYR A 15 -14.11 14.96 22.81
N LEU A 16 -14.80 13.85 23.10
CA LEU A 16 -14.38 12.50 22.72
C LEU A 16 -14.35 12.32 21.20
N GLU A 17 -15.32 12.88 20.48
CA GLU A 17 -15.34 12.85 19.01
C GLU A 17 -14.17 13.65 18.42
N TYR A 18 -13.86 14.81 19.00
CA TYR A 18 -12.70 15.63 18.65
C TYR A 18 -11.38 14.91 18.95
N ILE A 19 -11.25 14.28 20.12
CA ILE A 19 -10.08 13.46 20.46
C ILE A 19 -9.96 12.28 19.51
N ARG A 20 -11.04 11.62 19.08
CA ARG A 20 -10.99 10.56 18.05
C ARG A 20 -10.52 11.10 16.69
N GLN A 21 -10.92 12.32 16.32
CA GLN A 21 -10.44 12.98 15.11
C GLN A 21 -8.95 13.32 15.20
N LEU A 22 -8.49 13.79 16.37
CA LEU A 22 -7.08 14.11 16.63
C LEU A 22 -6.21 12.86 16.79
N MET A 23 -6.75 11.81 17.41
CA MET A 23 -6.16 10.47 17.54
C MET A 23 -6.61 9.56 16.40
N ARG A 24 -6.77 10.10 15.18
CA ARG A 24 -6.60 9.28 13.97
C ARG A 24 -5.13 8.86 13.89
N CYS A 25 -4.71 7.98 14.80
CA CYS A 25 -3.60 7.09 14.53
C CYS A 25 -4.08 6.24 13.35
N LYS A 26 -3.84 6.73 12.14
CA LYS A 26 -4.01 5.95 10.91
C LYS A 26 -3.26 4.64 11.16
N MET A 27 -3.99 3.53 11.14
CA MET A 27 -3.33 2.24 11.21
C MET A 27 -2.45 2.15 9.97
N VAL A 28 -1.14 2.06 10.18
CA VAL A 28 -0.18 1.89 9.11
C VAL A 28 -0.37 0.46 8.61
N GLU A 29 -0.93 0.31 7.41
CA GLU A 29 -0.98 -1.00 6.76
C GLU A 29 0.38 -1.30 6.15
N PHE A 30 0.96 -2.44 6.53
CA PHE A 30 2.22 -2.91 6.01
C PHE A 30 1.98 -3.66 4.70
N ILE A 31 2.09 -2.92 3.60
CA ILE A 31 1.81 -3.42 2.25
C ILE A 31 3.03 -3.22 1.36
N CYS A 32 3.40 -4.25 0.61
CA CYS A 32 4.39 -4.13 -0.44
C CYS A 32 3.81 -3.29 -1.60
N HIS A 33 4.41 -2.14 -1.92
CA HIS A 33 3.92 -1.29 -3.01
C HIS A 33 4.22 -1.86 -4.42
N ILE A 34 5.01 -2.94 -4.53
CA ILE A 34 5.29 -3.63 -5.80
C ILE A 34 4.18 -4.65 -6.10
N CYS A 35 3.83 -5.50 -5.14
CA CYS A 35 2.92 -6.63 -5.40
C CYS A 35 1.60 -6.57 -4.62
N GLY A 36 1.46 -5.64 -3.66
CA GLY A 36 0.28 -5.49 -2.82
C GLY A 36 0.17 -6.49 -1.66
N TYR A 37 1.23 -7.27 -1.37
CA TYR A 37 1.20 -8.21 -0.25
C TYR A 37 1.11 -7.46 1.08
N ALA A 38 0.03 -7.69 1.83
CA ALA A 38 -0.31 -7.01 3.08
C ALA A 38 0.16 -7.77 4.34
N GLY A 39 1.18 -8.62 4.20
CA GLY A 39 1.72 -9.45 5.29
C GLY A 39 3.20 -9.19 5.56
N ILE A 40 3.72 -8.02 5.17
CA ILE A 40 5.10 -7.62 5.53
C ILE A 40 5.11 -7.04 6.95
N ASN A 41 6.27 -7.07 7.61
CA ASN A 41 6.37 -6.74 9.04
C ASN A 41 6.79 -5.29 9.32
N GLN A 42 7.10 -4.53 8.28
CA GLN A 42 7.49 -3.13 8.37
C GLN A 42 7.19 -2.40 7.06
N LEU A 43 7.25 -1.06 7.10
CA LEU A 43 7.09 -0.25 5.91
C LEU A 43 8.26 -0.48 4.93
N PRO A 44 7.99 -0.65 3.62
CA PRO A 44 9.04 -0.78 2.60
C PRO A 44 10.02 0.40 2.62
N TRP A 45 9.46 1.61 2.73
CA TRP A 45 10.16 2.86 2.95
C TRP A 45 9.54 3.46 4.20
N GLY A 46 10.35 3.78 5.20
CA GLY A 46 9.92 4.20 6.54
C GLY A 46 8.89 5.34 6.52
N ILE A 47 8.47 5.78 7.71
CA ILE A 47 7.41 6.81 7.84
C ILE A 47 7.75 8.11 7.08
N ASP A 48 9.02 8.34 6.76
CA ASP A 48 9.51 9.48 5.98
C ASP A 48 9.43 9.30 4.44
N GLY A 49 9.09 8.11 3.95
CA GLY A 49 9.12 7.71 2.54
C GLY A 49 10.52 7.70 1.92
N LYS A 50 11.59 7.89 2.71
CA LYS A 50 12.97 8.13 2.23
C LYS A 50 13.97 7.08 2.70
N THR A 51 13.68 6.41 3.81
CA THR A 51 14.57 5.41 4.38
C THR A 51 14.06 4.03 4.00
N PRO A 52 14.64 3.33 3.00
CA PRO A 52 14.23 1.99 2.67
C PRO A 52 14.57 1.01 3.80
N SER A 53 13.78 -0.04 3.91
CA SER A 53 13.96 -1.09 4.92
C SER A 53 15.03 -2.12 4.56
N PHE A 54 15.35 -2.27 3.27
CA PHE A 54 16.19 -3.35 2.74
C PHE A 54 15.68 -4.77 3.01
N ASP A 55 14.42 -4.90 3.45
CA ASP A 55 13.76 -6.20 3.55
C ASP A 55 13.41 -6.75 2.17
N VAL A 56 13.31 -8.08 2.10
CA VAL A 56 12.88 -8.80 0.90
C VAL A 56 11.42 -9.20 1.05
N CYS A 57 10.60 -8.86 0.05
CA CYS A 57 9.20 -9.26 0.04
C CYS A 57 9.05 -10.78 -0.12
N ALA A 58 8.43 -11.47 0.85
CA ALA A 58 8.16 -12.91 0.74
C ALA A 58 7.27 -13.29 -0.47
N CYS A 59 6.45 -12.36 -0.97
CA CYS A 59 5.64 -12.57 -2.15
C CYS A 59 6.43 -12.33 -3.45
N CYS A 60 6.85 -11.10 -3.77
CA CYS A 60 7.47 -10.83 -5.08
C CYS A 60 8.98 -11.02 -5.13
N GLY A 61 9.66 -11.12 -3.97
CA GLY A 61 11.12 -11.29 -3.89
C GLY A 61 11.91 -10.00 -4.05
N ALA A 62 11.25 -8.85 -4.17
CA ALA A 62 11.93 -7.57 -4.31
C ALA A 62 12.59 -7.14 -3.00
N GLU A 63 13.80 -6.60 -3.10
CA GLU A 63 14.54 -5.96 -2.02
C GLU A 63 14.27 -4.44 -2.02
N TYR A 64 13.66 -3.95 -0.94
CA TYR A 64 13.27 -2.55 -0.83
C TYR A 64 14.48 -1.61 -0.74
N GLY A 65 14.49 -0.52 -1.50
CA GLY A 65 15.65 0.35 -1.69
C GLY A 65 16.61 -0.10 -2.78
N ILE A 66 16.39 -1.26 -3.42
CA ILE A 66 17.21 -1.78 -4.53
C ILE A 66 16.34 -1.92 -5.78
N ASP A 67 15.36 -2.83 -5.75
CA ASP A 67 14.50 -3.14 -6.89
C ASP A 67 13.46 -2.04 -7.17
N ASP A 68 13.11 -1.29 -6.13
CA ASP A 68 12.22 -0.14 -6.11
C ASP A 68 12.98 1.15 -5.74
N LEU A 69 14.30 1.24 -5.97
CA LEU A 69 15.05 2.48 -5.69
C LEU A 69 14.52 3.68 -6.50
N THR A 70 13.98 3.39 -7.69
CA THR A 70 13.36 4.39 -8.55
C THR A 70 11.99 3.90 -9.01
N LYS A 71 11.14 4.84 -9.42
CA LYS A 71 9.85 4.53 -10.04
C LYS A 71 9.98 3.62 -11.26
N LEU A 72 10.99 3.82 -12.09
CA LEU A 72 11.23 2.97 -13.26
C LEU A 72 11.67 1.56 -12.86
N GLY A 73 12.55 1.44 -11.86
CA GLY A 73 12.97 0.15 -11.30
C GLY A 73 11.78 -0.64 -10.76
N LEU A 74 10.95 0.00 -9.95
CA LEU A 74 9.72 -0.57 -9.41
C LEU A 74 8.81 -1.10 -10.52
N LEU A 75 8.54 -0.28 -11.54
CA LEU A 75 7.66 -0.65 -12.66
C LEU A 75 8.26 -1.80 -13.49
N HIS A 76 9.57 -1.79 -13.72
CA HIS A 76 10.27 -2.86 -14.42
C HIS A 76 10.16 -4.17 -13.66
N TYR A 77 10.48 -4.16 -12.36
CA TYR A 77 10.41 -5.34 -11.51
C TYR A 77 8.98 -5.88 -11.42
N GLN A 78 8.00 -5.00 -11.21
CA GLN A 78 6.58 -5.38 -11.16
C GLN A 78 6.16 -6.04 -12.49
N ALA A 79 6.53 -5.47 -13.63
CA ALA A 79 6.21 -6.04 -14.95
C ALA A 79 6.87 -7.41 -15.16
N GLU A 80 8.15 -7.57 -14.79
CA GLU A 80 8.86 -8.85 -14.86
C GLU A 80 8.20 -9.90 -13.97
N TRP A 81 7.94 -9.59 -12.71
CA TRP A 81 7.25 -10.48 -11.77
C TRP A 81 5.87 -10.91 -12.29
N LEU A 82 5.08 -9.97 -12.83
CA LEU A 82 3.77 -10.26 -13.42
C LEU A 82 3.88 -11.12 -14.70
N SER A 83 4.87 -10.86 -15.55
CA SER A 83 5.12 -11.67 -16.76
C SER A 83 5.46 -13.12 -16.42
N ASN A 84 6.04 -13.35 -15.24
CA ASN A 84 6.34 -14.67 -14.69
C ASN A 84 5.15 -15.31 -13.96
N GLY A 85 3.97 -14.70 -14.01
CA GLY A 85 2.73 -15.18 -13.41
C GLY A 85 2.55 -14.79 -11.94
N GLY A 86 3.27 -13.78 -11.46
CA GLY A 86 3.17 -13.33 -10.07
C GLY A 86 3.60 -14.40 -9.07
N LYS A 87 4.64 -15.17 -9.42
CA LYS A 87 5.10 -16.30 -8.59
C LYS A 87 5.57 -15.80 -7.23
N TRP A 88 5.18 -16.52 -6.18
CA TRP A 88 5.67 -16.28 -4.84
C TRP A 88 7.16 -16.63 -4.74
N PHE A 89 7.94 -15.73 -4.17
CA PHE A 89 9.34 -15.92 -3.88
C PHE A 89 9.50 -16.98 -2.78
N ASN A 90 8.81 -16.81 -1.65
CA ASN A 90 8.69 -17.83 -0.62
C ASN A 90 7.33 -18.55 -0.72
N GLN A 91 7.32 -19.72 -1.36
CA GLN A 91 6.11 -20.53 -1.54
C GLN A 91 5.48 -20.99 -0.21
N HIS A 92 6.25 -21.09 0.87
CA HIS A 92 5.73 -21.50 2.17
C HIS A 92 4.90 -20.42 2.87
N GLU A 93 5.06 -19.16 2.48
CA GLU A 93 4.29 -18.03 3.00
C GLU A 93 3.05 -17.72 2.16
N LYS A 94 2.88 -18.38 1.02
CA LYS A 94 1.73 -18.17 0.14
C LYS A 94 0.42 -18.59 0.82
N PRO A 95 -0.57 -17.68 0.96
CA PRO A 95 -1.86 -18.02 1.53
C PRO A 95 -2.62 -19.06 0.69
N ASN A 96 -3.34 -19.97 1.36
CA ASN A 96 -4.09 -21.05 0.70
C ASN A 96 -5.16 -20.56 -0.29
N LYS A 97 -5.81 -19.43 0.00
CA LYS A 97 -6.83 -18.81 -0.85
C LYS A 97 -6.32 -17.51 -1.46
N TRP A 98 -5.07 -17.52 -1.91
CA TRP A 98 -4.44 -16.37 -2.52
C TRP A 98 -4.99 -16.11 -3.93
N ASP A 99 -5.37 -14.86 -4.18
CA ASP A 99 -5.70 -14.34 -5.50
C ASP A 99 -4.78 -13.18 -5.85
N LEU A 100 -4.24 -13.19 -7.07
CA LEU A 100 -3.27 -12.19 -7.52
C LEU A 100 -3.90 -10.81 -7.63
N ILE A 101 -5.13 -10.73 -8.17
CA ILE A 101 -5.81 -9.46 -8.43
C ILE A 101 -6.21 -8.80 -7.11
N ASP A 102 -6.75 -9.58 -6.17
CA ASP A 102 -7.08 -9.09 -4.83
C ASP A 102 -5.84 -8.57 -4.10
N GLN A 103 -4.71 -9.26 -4.20
CA GLN A 103 -3.45 -8.77 -3.62
C GLN A 103 -3.05 -7.43 -4.25
N MET A 104 -3.03 -7.32 -5.58
CA MET A 104 -2.62 -6.09 -6.25
C MET A 104 -3.55 -4.89 -5.95
N ARG A 105 -4.83 -5.13 -5.66
CA ARG A 105 -5.76 -4.06 -5.25
C ARG A 105 -5.31 -3.34 -3.98
N ASN A 106 -4.61 -4.02 -3.08
CA ASN A 106 -4.07 -3.41 -1.86
C ASN A 106 -3.08 -2.27 -2.15
N ILE A 107 -2.41 -2.26 -3.31
CA ILE A 107 -1.50 -1.15 -3.66
C ILE A 107 -2.25 0.19 -3.65
N SER A 108 -3.53 0.20 -4.05
CA SER A 108 -4.35 1.41 -4.07
C SER A 108 -4.81 1.88 -2.68
N THR A 109 -4.67 1.05 -1.64
CA THR A 109 -5.02 1.40 -0.26
C THR A 109 -3.85 2.02 0.50
N ILE A 110 -2.62 1.92 -0.03
CA ILE A 110 -1.43 2.50 0.57
C ILE A 110 -1.60 4.02 0.67
N GLU A 111 -1.49 4.54 1.88
CA GLU A 111 -1.51 5.99 2.07
C GLU A 111 -0.28 6.63 1.44
N LYS A 112 -0.49 7.77 0.77
CA LYS A 112 0.57 8.45 0.00
C LYS A 112 1.80 8.81 0.84
N ASP A 113 1.60 9.07 2.13
CA ASP A 113 2.68 9.42 3.08
C ASP A 113 3.64 8.24 3.32
N TYR A 114 3.25 7.01 3.00
CA TYR A 114 4.05 5.79 3.15
C TYR A 114 4.58 5.25 1.82
N LEU A 115 4.39 6.00 0.72
CA LEU A 115 5.01 5.68 -0.55
C LEU A 115 6.45 6.22 -0.60
N PRO A 116 7.34 5.57 -1.37
CA PRO A 116 8.67 6.10 -1.65
C PRO A 116 8.64 7.57 -2.11
N TYR A 117 9.66 8.35 -1.73
CA TYR A 117 9.73 9.80 -1.94
C TYR A 117 9.51 10.23 -3.40
N TYR A 118 9.98 9.43 -4.35
CA TYR A 118 9.86 9.69 -5.78
C TYR A 118 8.42 9.56 -6.32
N PHE A 119 7.44 9.14 -5.50
CA PHE A 119 6.01 9.24 -5.82
C PHE A 119 5.40 10.61 -5.53
N THR A 120 6.11 11.46 -4.76
CA THR A 120 5.65 12.78 -4.32
C THR A 120 6.32 13.94 -5.07
N GLU A 121 7.40 13.65 -5.81
CA GLU A 121 8.04 14.63 -6.68
C GLU A 121 7.17 14.84 -7.94
N LYS A 122 7.06 16.11 -8.40
CA LYS A 122 6.19 16.56 -9.50
C LYS A 122 6.58 16.01 -10.87
N GLU A 123 6.50 14.70 -11.05
CA GLU A 123 6.37 14.03 -12.36
C GLU A 123 4.91 13.56 -12.55
N GLU A 124 3.99 14.42 -12.13
CA GLU A 124 2.56 14.16 -11.93
C GLU A 124 1.75 14.35 -13.22
N GLN A 125 1.53 13.28 -14.00
CA GLN A 125 0.22 13.01 -14.63
C GLN A 125 0.19 11.64 -15.34
N GLY A 126 1.31 11.18 -15.88
CA GLY A 126 1.37 9.92 -16.64
C GLY A 126 1.19 8.66 -15.80
N PHE A 127 1.65 8.67 -14.56
CA PHE A 127 1.76 7.46 -13.71
C PHE A 127 0.43 6.76 -13.41
N TYR A 128 -0.59 7.50 -12.95
CA TYR A 128 -1.89 6.88 -12.64
C TYR A 128 -2.62 6.45 -13.91
N GLU A 129 -2.34 7.07 -15.06
CA GLU A 129 -2.85 6.63 -16.36
C GLU A 129 -2.15 5.36 -16.86
N ASP A 130 -0.84 5.21 -16.62
CA ASP A 130 -0.10 4.03 -17.02
C ASP A 130 -0.45 2.80 -16.15
N VAL A 131 -0.65 3.00 -14.85
CA VAL A 131 -1.18 1.95 -13.95
C VAL A 131 -2.60 1.56 -14.37
N ARG A 132 -3.48 2.52 -14.70
CA ARG A 132 -4.84 2.23 -15.23
C ARG A 132 -4.78 1.46 -16.55
N LYS A 133 -3.90 1.85 -17.47
CA LYS A 133 -3.70 1.13 -18.74
C LYS A 133 -3.21 -0.28 -18.50
N MET A 134 -2.26 -0.48 -17.58
CA MET A 134 -1.73 -1.79 -17.27
C MET A 134 -2.80 -2.69 -16.64
N ILE A 135 -3.58 -2.18 -15.68
CA ILE A 135 -4.74 -2.91 -15.10
C ILE A 135 -5.77 -3.25 -16.18
N SER A 136 -6.06 -2.31 -17.11
CA SER A 136 -6.96 -2.55 -18.24
C SER A 136 -6.44 -3.66 -19.18
N LEU A 137 -5.14 -3.66 -19.49
CA LEU A 137 -4.51 -4.65 -20.37
C LEU A 137 -4.47 -6.05 -19.73
N LEU A 138 -4.22 -6.13 -18.43
CA LEU A 138 -4.25 -7.39 -17.69
C LEU A 138 -5.67 -7.95 -17.61
N SER A 139 -6.67 -7.09 -17.44
CA SER A 139 -8.09 -7.50 -17.42
C SER A 139 -8.55 -8.07 -18.76
N THR A 140 -8.06 -7.56 -19.89
CA THR A 140 -8.39 -8.11 -21.22
C THR A 140 -7.72 -9.45 -21.51
N LYS A 141 -6.51 -9.70 -20.99
CA LYS A 141 -5.78 -10.96 -21.21
C LYS A 141 -6.26 -12.13 -20.33
N LEU A 142 -7.01 -11.85 -19.27
CA LEU A 142 -7.61 -12.87 -18.40
C LEU A 142 -8.94 -13.43 -18.95
N HIS A 143 -9.46 -12.85 -20.03
CA HIS A 143 -10.73 -13.25 -20.66
C HIS A 143 -10.56 -13.85 -22.07
N GLU A 144 -9.33 -14.13 -22.49
CA GLU A 144 -8.96 -14.91 -23.70
C GLU A 144 -8.50 -16.32 -23.29
#